data_AF-A0A3A6JJQ1-F1
#
_entry.id   AF-A0A3A6JJQ1-F1
#
_cell.length_a   1.000
_cell.length_b   1.000
_cell.length_c   1.000
_cell.angle_alpha   90.00
_cell.angle_beta   90.00
_cell.angle_gamma   90.00
#
_symmetry.space_group_name_H-M   'P 1'
#
loop_
_entity.id
_entity.type
_entity.pdbx_description
1 polymer ?
#
loop_
_entity_poly.entity_id
_entity_poly.type
_entity_poly.pdbx_seq_one_letter_code
_entity_poly.pdbx_strand_id
1 'polypeptide(L)'
;MKEGEKMTGAQLNVEVLEPYCKNNMQLLKKISRSIFLKLGETLSETDYDDFYSIANMTLWQAYNSYNSDMGISFDIFLHGCIKRKFKTEIRDRHRAKRVINQFTSSLDDSDDNGNDIYNLIPSDFDTFEEATNNNQFQDKAQQYISKLSSQQVNILNLLMDGYEPKDIRQILEISSKEYAENIKIMRSFENVKILF
;
A
#
# COMPACT_ATOMS: atom_id res chain seq x y z
N MET A 1 24.58 28.90 50.83
CA MET A 1 23.17 28.63 50.51
C MET A 1 22.82 29.58 49.37
N LYS A 2 22.80 29.13 48.09
CA LYS A 2 21.61 28.71 47.31
C LYS A 2 20.38 29.53 47.72
N GLU A 3 19.78 30.32 46.84
CA GLU A 3 19.06 29.95 45.61
C GLU A 3 19.32 31.01 44.51
N GLY A 4 19.39 30.72 43.22
CA GLY A 4 18.69 29.68 42.47
C GLY A 4 17.78 30.30 41.41
N GLU A 5 18.25 31.28 40.64
CA GLU A 5 17.55 31.71 39.42
C GLU A 5 17.71 30.64 38.35
N LYS A 6 16.81 29.66 38.38
CA LYS A 6 16.46 28.89 37.19
C LYS A 6 15.77 29.84 36.22
N MET A 7 16.55 30.53 35.40
CA MET A 7 16.03 31.14 34.17
C MET A 7 15.48 30.00 33.30
N THR A 8 14.15 29.98 33.23
CA THR A 8 13.32 29.00 32.54
C THR A 8 13.67 28.95 31.05
N GLY A 9 14.19 27.81 30.58
CA GLY A 9 14.55 27.53 29.19
C GLY A 9 13.37 27.36 28.22
N ALA A 10 12.38 28.25 28.28
CA ALA A 10 11.18 28.21 27.43
C ALA A 10 10.91 29.53 26.68
N GLN A 11 11.89 30.44 26.65
CA GLN A 11 11.94 31.60 25.76
C GLN A 11 13.15 31.48 24.83
N LEU A 12 13.31 30.31 24.21
CA LEU A 12 14.17 30.17 23.04
C LEU A 12 13.39 30.75 21.86
N ASN A 13 13.98 31.76 21.20
CA ASN A 13 13.37 32.61 20.20
C ASN A 13 12.70 31.82 19.07
N VAL A 14 11.37 31.84 19.01
CA VAL A 14 10.56 31.40 17.85
C VAL A 14 11.01 32.12 16.57
N GLU A 15 11.50 33.35 16.70
CA GLU A 15 12.05 34.18 15.61
C GLU A 15 13.18 33.51 14.82
N VAL A 16 13.97 32.62 15.44
CA VAL A 16 15.07 31.94 14.75
C VAL A 16 14.56 30.86 13.80
N LEU A 17 13.45 30.19 14.14
CA LEU A 17 12.83 29.14 13.33
C LEU A 17 11.87 29.70 12.28
N GLU A 18 11.18 30.79 12.61
CA GLU A 18 10.18 31.45 11.78
C GLU A 18 10.59 31.63 10.29
N PRO A 19 11.80 32.14 9.94
CA PRO A 19 12.19 32.32 8.55
C PRO A 19 12.36 31.02 7.77
N TYR A 20 12.63 29.91 8.45
CA TYR A 20 12.80 28.59 7.85
C TYR A 20 11.48 27.87 7.62
N CYS A 21 10.44 28.17 8.41
CA CYS A 21 9.12 27.57 8.32
C CYS A 21 8.14 28.38 7.44
N LYS A 22 8.34 29.69 7.32
CA LYS A 22 7.50 30.57 6.48
C LYS A 22 7.57 30.22 4.99
N ASN A 23 6.55 30.65 4.24
CA ASN A 23 6.45 30.52 2.77
C ASN A 23 6.69 29.09 2.27
N ASN A 24 6.04 28.10 2.89
CA ASN A 24 6.21 26.68 2.53
C ASN A 24 7.68 26.23 2.56
N MET A 25 8.41 26.67 3.59
CA MET A 25 9.82 26.35 3.84
C MET A 25 10.77 26.80 2.71
N GLN A 26 10.48 27.92 2.05
CA GLN A 26 11.26 28.38 0.88
C GLN A 26 12.77 28.49 1.16
N LEU A 27 13.15 29.01 2.33
CA LEU A 27 14.55 29.15 2.72
C LEU A 27 15.22 27.78 2.92
N LEU A 28 14.54 26.88 3.62
CA LEU A 28 15.03 25.52 3.85
C LEU A 28 15.16 24.72 2.55
N LYS A 29 14.19 24.87 1.63
CA LYS A 29 14.24 24.30 0.28
C LYS A 29 15.40 24.87 -0.52
N LYS A 30 15.66 26.17 -0.43
CA LYS A 30 16.81 26.83 -1.09
C LYS A 30 18.15 26.29 -0.58
N ILE A 31 18.30 26.16 0.74
CA ILE A 31 19.49 25.56 1.36
C ILE A 31 19.67 24.12 0.87
N SER A 32 18.60 23.32 0.93
CA SER A 32 18.59 21.92 0.50
C SER A 32 19.00 21.78 -0.98
N ARG A 33 18.42 22.58 -1.88
CA ARG A 33 18.79 22.64 -3.31
C ARG A 33 20.27 22.99 -3.52
N SER A 34 20.79 23.95 -2.77
CA SER A 34 22.21 24.32 -2.86
C SER A 34 23.14 23.17 -2.43
N ILE A 35 22.68 22.33 -1.49
CA ILE A 35 23.42 21.16 -1.03
C ILE A 35 23.38 20.06 -2.10
N PHE A 36 22.23 19.78 -2.72
CA PHE A 36 22.14 18.78 -3.80
C PHE A 36 23.04 19.13 -4.99
N LEU A 37 23.02 20.39 -5.44
CA LEU A 37 23.89 20.85 -6.52
C LEU A 37 25.38 20.62 -6.21
N LYS A 38 25.79 20.78 -4.95
CA LYS A 38 27.18 20.51 -4.51
C LYS A 38 27.49 19.03 -4.35
N LEU A 39 26.48 18.19 -4.13
CA LEU A 39 26.65 16.74 -4.00
C LEU A 39 26.64 16.04 -5.36
N GLY A 40 26.11 16.68 -6.41
CA GLY A 40 26.12 16.15 -7.79
C GLY A 40 25.08 15.04 -8.03
N GLU A 41 24.07 14.93 -7.17
CA GLU A 41 23.03 13.90 -7.26
C GLU A 41 21.91 14.31 -8.23
N THR A 42 21.55 13.41 -9.15
CA THR A 42 20.35 13.53 -9.99
C THR A 42 19.17 12.90 -9.26
N LEU A 43 18.48 13.71 -8.46
CA LEU A 43 17.29 13.28 -7.70
C LEU A 43 16.02 13.41 -8.55
N SER A 44 15.11 12.44 -8.45
CA SER A 44 13.77 12.53 -9.03
C SER A 44 12.88 13.48 -8.22
N GLU A 45 11.75 13.94 -8.79
CA GLU A 45 10.84 14.87 -8.09
C GLU A 45 10.35 14.31 -6.74
N THR A 46 10.06 13.01 -6.66
CA THR A 46 9.63 12.33 -5.43
C THR A 46 10.72 12.24 -4.38
N ASP A 47 11.99 12.10 -4.78
CA ASP A 47 13.11 12.08 -3.83
C ASP A 47 13.23 13.42 -3.07
N TYR A 48 12.91 14.55 -3.71
CA TYR A 48 13.05 15.87 -3.07
C TYR A 48 12.15 16.03 -1.84
N ASP A 49 10.93 15.49 -1.84
CA ASP A 49 9.99 15.64 -0.73
C ASP A 49 10.46 14.90 0.54
N ASP A 50 11.06 13.72 0.37
CA ASP A 50 11.68 12.99 1.47
C ASP A 50 12.83 13.80 2.09
N PHE A 51 13.70 14.36 1.25
CA PHE A 51 14.80 15.15 1.77
C PHE A 51 14.35 16.47 2.41
N TYR A 52 13.27 17.11 1.93
CA TYR A 52 12.72 18.27 2.60
C TYR A 52 12.15 17.91 3.97
N SER A 53 11.55 16.73 4.12
CA SER A 53 11.10 16.19 5.41
C SER A 53 12.28 15.97 6.36
N ILE A 54 13.39 15.40 5.85
CA ILE A 54 14.65 15.24 6.60
C ILE A 54 15.22 16.59 7.00
N ALA A 55 15.21 17.59 6.10
CA ALA A 55 15.69 18.93 6.39
C ALA A 55 14.87 19.59 7.50
N ASN A 56 13.55 19.41 7.49
CA ASN A 56 12.66 19.99 8.49
C ASN A 56 12.86 19.35 9.87
N MET A 57 13.00 18.02 9.93
CA MET A 57 13.37 17.33 11.16
C MET A 57 14.75 17.78 11.67
N THR A 58 15.72 17.93 10.76
CA THR A 58 17.07 18.36 11.08
C THR A 58 17.12 19.80 11.59
N LEU A 59 16.25 20.67 11.07
CA LEU A 59 16.09 22.04 11.57
C LEU A 59 15.67 22.05 13.03
N TRP A 60 14.66 21.28 13.40
CA TRP A 60 14.19 21.18 14.78
C TRP A 60 15.28 20.60 15.71
N GLN A 61 15.99 19.56 15.27
CA GLN A 61 17.10 18.98 16.03
C GLN A 61 18.28 19.96 16.19
N ALA A 62 18.63 20.68 15.13
CA ALA A 62 19.70 21.67 15.14
C ALA A 62 19.34 22.82 16.08
N TYR A 63 18.09 23.28 16.08
CA TYR A 63 17.62 24.31 16.99
C TYR A 63 17.79 23.90 18.46
N ASN A 64 17.38 22.69 18.83
CA ASN A 64 17.51 22.19 20.20
C ASN A 64 18.96 21.94 20.63
N SER A 65 19.87 21.77 19.67
CA SER A 65 21.28 21.43 19.93
C SER A 65 22.22 22.63 19.75
N TYR A 66 21.71 23.75 19.26
CA TYR A 66 22.52 24.93 18.96
C TYR A 66 22.88 25.67 20.24
N ASN A 67 24.15 26.05 20.36
CA ASN A 67 24.62 26.94 21.41
C ASN A 67 25.27 28.18 20.78
N SER A 68 24.86 29.37 21.22
CA SER A 68 25.43 30.65 20.82
C SER A 68 26.93 30.76 21.10
N ASP A 69 27.43 30.02 22.09
CA ASP A 69 28.85 30.01 22.47
C ASP A 69 29.76 29.34 21.42
N MET A 70 29.18 28.69 20.41
CA MET A 70 29.95 28.04 19.33
C MET A 70 30.62 29.04 18.37
N GLY A 71 30.30 30.35 18.45
CA GLY A 71 30.94 31.38 17.63
C GLY A 71 30.59 31.33 16.13
N ILE A 72 29.57 30.55 15.75
CA ILE A 72 29.08 30.42 14.37
C ILE A 72 27.59 30.75 14.31
N SER A 73 27.13 31.32 13.19
CA SER A 73 25.70 31.59 13.00
C SER A 73 24.90 30.29 12.91
N PHE A 74 23.63 30.35 13.34
CA PHE A 74 22.71 29.23 13.25
C PHE A 74 22.59 28.71 11.81
N ASP A 75 22.56 29.61 10.83
CA ASP A 75 22.48 29.28 9.39
C ASP A 75 23.64 28.38 8.93
N ILE A 76 24.88 28.69 9.36
CA ILE A 76 26.07 27.91 9.03
C ILE A 76 26.01 26.55 9.73
N PHE A 77 25.62 26.54 11.00
CA PHE A 77 25.46 25.31 11.78
C PHE A 77 24.41 24.37 11.17
N LEU A 78 23.24 24.93 10.84
CA LEU A 78 22.12 24.23 10.21
C LEU A 78 22.52 23.67 8.85
N HIS A 79 23.14 24.48 7.98
CA HIS A 79 23.64 24.01 6.69
C HIS A 79 24.59 22.82 6.86
N GLY A 80 25.49 22.86 7.85
CA GLY A 80 26.37 21.73 8.19
C GLY A 80 25.60 20.47 8.64
N CYS A 81 24.58 20.64 9.47
CA CYS A 81 23.73 19.55 9.94
C CYS A 81 22.96 18.88 8.79
N ILE A 82 22.28 19.68 7.96
CA ILE A 82 21.51 19.19 6.81
C ILE A 82 22.45 18.49 5.83
N LYS A 83 23.61 19.08 5.51
CA LYS A 83 24.59 18.47 4.59
C LYS A 83 25.04 17.09 5.06
N ARG A 84 25.27 16.90 6.36
CA ARG A 84 25.64 15.58 6.92
C ARG A 84 24.48 14.58 6.80
N LYS A 85 23.27 14.99 7.19
CA LYS A 85 22.07 14.14 7.11
C LYS A 85 21.76 13.71 5.68
N PHE A 86 21.85 14.63 4.72
CA PHE A 86 21.64 14.33 3.31
C PHE A 86 22.67 13.33 2.78
N LYS A 87 23.97 13.51 3.11
CA LYS A 87 25.01 12.54 2.74
C LYS A 87 24.73 11.14 3.30
N THR A 88 24.29 11.06 4.56
CA THR A 88 23.92 9.79 5.19
C THR A 88 22.75 9.14 4.46
N GLU A 89 21.69 9.91 4.20
CA GLU A 89 20.49 9.42 3.52
C GLU A 89 20.79 8.93 2.10
N ILE A 90 21.54 9.70 1.30
CA ILE A 90 21.98 9.31 -0.04
C ILE A 90 22.76 7.99 0.01
N ARG A 91 23.75 7.90 0.91
CA ARG A 91 24.55 6.68 1.09
C ARG A 91 23.67 5.48 1.45
N ASP A 92 22.70 5.68 2.34
CA ASP A 92 21.85 4.59 2.85
C ASP A 92 20.83 4.15 1.78
N ARG A 93 20.28 5.08 0.98
CA ARG A 93 19.46 4.76 -0.22
C ARG A 93 20.25 3.96 -1.25
N HIS A 94 21.47 4.38 -1.58
CA HIS A 94 22.34 3.61 -2.47
C HIS A 94 22.74 2.26 -1.88
N ARG A 95 22.87 2.13 -0.56
CA ARG A 95 23.13 0.84 0.09
C ARG A 95 21.93 -0.10 -0.05
N ALA A 96 20.73 0.37 0.28
CA ALA A 96 19.51 -0.43 0.16
C ALA A 96 19.29 -0.88 -1.30
N LYS A 97 19.41 0.06 -2.26
CA LYS A 97 19.36 -0.26 -3.70
C LYS A 97 20.43 -1.26 -4.11
N ARG A 98 21.69 -1.14 -3.65
CA ARG A 98 22.74 -2.11 -3.97
C ARG A 98 22.46 -3.52 -3.43
N VAL A 99 21.88 -3.63 -2.23
CA VAL A 99 21.54 -4.94 -1.65
C VAL A 99 20.38 -5.56 -2.43
N ILE A 100 19.31 -4.81 -2.71
CA ILE A 100 18.17 -5.33 -3.47
C ILE A 100 18.60 -5.67 -4.90
N ASN A 101 19.29 -4.76 -5.59
CA ASN A 101 19.80 -4.98 -6.95
C ASN A 101 20.79 -6.16 -7.04
N GLN A 102 21.38 -6.62 -5.94
CA GLN A 102 22.19 -7.84 -5.94
C GLN A 102 21.33 -9.10 -6.10
N PHE A 103 20.05 -9.05 -5.70
CA PHE A 103 19.12 -10.16 -5.71
C PHE A 103 17.99 -10.00 -6.73
N THR A 104 17.96 -8.90 -7.48
CA THR A 104 16.87 -8.59 -8.42
C THR A 104 17.44 -8.21 -9.78
N SER A 105 16.86 -8.77 -10.83
CA SER A 105 17.06 -8.33 -12.21
C SER A 105 15.92 -7.41 -12.64
N SER A 106 16.15 -6.55 -13.63
CA SER A 106 15.05 -5.82 -14.26
C SER A 106 14.16 -6.81 -15.02
N LEU A 107 12.85 -6.53 -15.06
CA LEU A 107 11.93 -7.32 -15.87
C LEU A 107 12.14 -7.07 -17.38
N ASP A 108 12.69 -5.90 -17.70
CA ASP A 108 13.08 -5.47 -19.04
C ASP A 108 14.48 -5.98 -19.44
N ASP A 109 15.19 -6.68 -18.55
CA ASP A 109 16.45 -7.33 -18.92
C ASP A 109 16.18 -8.58 -19.77
N SER A 110 17.17 -8.93 -20.59
CA SER A 110 17.18 -10.18 -21.35
C SER A 110 18.07 -11.21 -20.65
N ASP A 111 17.74 -12.50 -20.80
CA ASP A 111 18.61 -13.60 -20.39
C ASP A 111 19.86 -13.72 -21.29
N ASP A 112 20.77 -14.63 -20.94
CA ASP A 112 22.01 -14.90 -21.72
C ASP A 112 21.74 -15.34 -23.17
N ASN A 113 20.51 -15.76 -23.49
CA ASN A 113 20.08 -16.17 -24.82
C ASN A 113 19.30 -15.06 -25.56
N GLY A 114 19.12 -13.88 -24.95
CA GLY A 114 18.40 -12.75 -25.52
C GLY A 114 16.87 -12.84 -25.39
N ASN A 115 16.34 -13.70 -24.52
CA ASN A 115 14.90 -13.76 -24.23
C ASN A 115 14.54 -12.76 -23.13
N ASP A 116 13.45 -12.04 -23.30
CA ASP A 116 12.94 -11.13 -22.25
C ASP A 116 12.55 -11.90 -21.00
N ILE A 117 13.08 -11.49 -19.84
CA ILE A 117 12.79 -12.13 -18.54
C ILE A 117 11.29 -12.13 -18.27
N TYR A 118 10.57 -11.07 -18.69
CA TYR A 118 9.11 -10.97 -18.59
C TYR A 118 8.38 -12.19 -19.16
N ASN A 119 8.84 -12.72 -20.29
CA ASN A 119 8.17 -13.83 -20.98
C ASN A 119 8.48 -15.19 -20.35
N LEU A 120 9.47 -15.26 -19.46
CA LEU A 120 9.90 -16.50 -18.81
C LEU A 120 9.19 -16.75 -17.48
N ILE A 121 8.53 -15.74 -16.91
CA ILE A 121 7.80 -15.86 -15.64
C ILE A 121 6.42 -16.46 -15.93
N PRO A 122 6.15 -17.71 -15.50
CA PRO A 122 4.83 -18.29 -15.64
C PRO A 122 3.84 -17.56 -14.72
N SER A 123 2.61 -17.42 -15.19
CA SER A 123 1.50 -16.97 -14.33
C SER A 123 1.19 -18.03 -13.29
N ASP A 124 0.80 -17.59 -12.10
CA ASP A 124 0.33 -18.45 -11.00
C ASP A 124 -1.04 -19.12 -11.32
N PHE A 125 -1.66 -18.77 -12.45
CA PHE A 125 -2.97 -19.26 -12.89
C PHE A 125 -2.84 -20.45 -13.85
N ASP A 126 -3.21 -21.65 -13.39
CA ASP A 126 -3.30 -22.84 -14.25
C ASP A 126 -4.65 -22.89 -14.98
N THR A 127 -4.62 -22.58 -16.28
CA THR A 127 -5.82 -22.58 -17.13
C THR A 127 -6.38 -24.00 -17.34
N PHE A 128 -5.54 -25.03 -17.31
CA PHE A 128 -5.97 -26.41 -17.53
C PHE A 128 -6.64 -26.97 -16.27
N GLU A 129 -6.07 -26.74 -15.09
CA GLU A 129 -6.69 -27.10 -13.82
C GLU A 129 -8.06 -26.43 -13.67
N GLU A 130 -8.13 -25.11 -13.92
CA GLU A 130 -9.39 -24.36 -13.82
C GLU A 130 -10.45 -24.86 -14.83
N ALA A 131 -10.06 -25.12 -16.08
CA ALA A 131 -10.97 -25.61 -17.11
C ALA A 131 -11.47 -27.04 -16.82
N THR A 132 -10.66 -27.90 -16.22
CA THR A 132 -11.01 -29.31 -15.95
C THR A 132 -11.78 -29.49 -14.65
N ASN A 133 -11.50 -28.71 -13.62
CA ASN A 133 -12.28 -28.70 -12.38
C ASN A 133 -13.75 -28.35 -12.64
N ASN A 134 -14.02 -27.36 -13.51
CA ASN A 134 -15.38 -26.95 -13.86
C ASN A 134 -16.23 -28.09 -14.46
N ASN A 135 -15.65 -29.02 -15.23
CA ASN A 135 -16.40 -30.10 -15.85
C ASN A 135 -16.99 -31.09 -14.83
N GLN A 136 -16.24 -31.46 -13.79
CA GLN A 136 -16.74 -32.38 -12.76
C GLN A 136 -17.84 -31.75 -11.91
N PHE A 137 -17.71 -30.46 -11.57
CA PHE A 137 -18.76 -29.72 -10.87
C PHE A 137 -19.99 -29.54 -11.75
N GLN A 138 -19.81 -29.30 -13.06
CA GLN A 138 -20.90 -29.16 -14.02
C GLN A 138 -21.71 -30.46 -14.15
N ASP A 139 -21.06 -31.62 -14.19
CA ASP A 139 -21.74 -32.92 -14.26
C ASP A 139 -22.59 -33.21 -13.01
N LYS A 140 -22.03 -33.01 -11.80
CA LYS A 140 -22.77 -33.19 -10.54
C LYS A 140 -23.93 -32.20 -10.41
N ALA A 141 -23.72 -30.94 -10.81
CA ALA A 141 -24.76 -29.91 -10.80
C ALA A 141 -25.90 -30.23 -11.77
N GLN A 142 -25.60 -30.68 -12.99
CA GLN A 142 -26.62 -31.09 -13.97
C GLN A 142 -27.45 -32.28 -13.46
N GLN A 143 -26.81 -33.29 -12.86
CA GLN A 143 -27.51 -34.42 -12.25
C GLN A 143 -28.43 -33.98 -11.11
N TYR A 144 -27.98 -33.05 -10.25
CA TYR A 144 -28.83 -32.47 -9.21
C TYR A 144 -30.03 -31.71 -9.80
N ILE A 145 -29.81 -30.82 -10.78
CA ILE A 145 -30.86 -30.02 -11.41
C ILE A 145 -31.92 -30.93 -12.07
N SER A 146 -31.52 -32.05 -12.68
CA SER A 146 -32.45 -33.00 -13.32
C SER A 146 -33.45 -33.66 -12.37
N LYS A 147 -33.19 -33.67 -11.05
CA LYS A 147 -34.12 -34.19 -10.03
C LYS A 147 -35.09 -33.16 -9.50
N LEU A 148 -34.89 -31.89 -9.81
CA LEU A 148 -35.73 -30.79 -9.35
C LEU A 148 -36.94 -30.59 -10.26
N SER A 149 -38.06 -30.16 -9.69
CA SER A 149 -39.20 -29.70 -10.47
C SER A 149 -38.90 -28.36 -11.16
N SER A 150 -39.64 -28.03 -12.21
CA SER A 150 -39.50 -26.73 -12.91
C SER A 150 -39.60 -25.53 -11.97
N GLN A 151 -40.49 -25.60 -10.98
CA GLN A 151 -40.64 -24.57 -9.95
C GLN A 151 -39.43 -24.48 -9.02
N GLN A 152 -38.82 -25.62 -8.64
CA GLN A 152 -37.61 -25.66 -7.82
C GLN A 152 -36.37 -25.15 -8.57
N VAL A 153 -36.28 -25.44 -9.88
CA VAL A 153 -35.22 -24.90 -10.76
C VAL A 153 -35.36 -23.38 -10.87
N ASN A 154 -36.58 -22.86 -11.03
CA ASN A 154 -36.80 -21.41 -11.04
C ASN A 154 -36.43 -20.75 -9.71
N ILE A 155 -36.75 -21.38 -8.57
CA ILE A 155 -36.30 -20.93 -7.25
C ILE A 155 -34.76 -20.94 -7.17
N LEU A 156 -34.10 -22.00 -7.65
CA LEU A 156 -32.65 -22.12 -7.64
C LEU A 156 -31.97 -21.04 -8.49
N ASN A 157 -32.47 -20.78 -9.70
CA ASN A 157 -31.92 -19.75 -10.58
C ASN A 157 -32.01 -18.36 -9.95
N LEU A 158 -33.17 -18.02 -9.35
CA LEU A 158 -33.31 -16.75 -8.66
C LEU A 158 -32.42 -16.65 -7.41
N LEU A 159 -32.14 -17.76 -6.72
CA LEU A 159 -31.16 -17.77 -5.64
C LEU A 159 -29.73 -17.58 -6.13
N MET A 160 -29.37 -18.16 -7.29
CA MET A 160 -28.05 -17.96 -7.92
C MET A 160 -27.85 -16.51 -8.39
N ASP A 161 -28.93 -15.89 -8.88
CA ASP A 161 -28.94 -14.47 -9.26
C ASP A 161 -28.95 -13.51 -8.05
N GLY A 162 -29.01 -14.03 -6.82
CA GLY A 162 -28.89 -13.25 -5.58
C GLY A 162 -30.20 -12.66 -5.05
N TYR A 163 -31.37 -13.10 -5.52
CA TYR A 163 -32.65 -12.60 -5.02
C TYR A 163 -32.98 -13.08 -3.61
N GLU A 164 -33.63 -12.22 -2.81
CA GLU A 164 -34.06 -12.60 -1.48
C GLU A 164 -35.32 -13.50 -1.51
N PRO A 165 -35.52 -14.38 -0.50
CA PRO A 165 -36.69 -15.25 -0.42
C PRO A 165 -38.06 -14.55 -0.53
N LYS A 166 -38.13 -13.27 -0.13
CA LYS A 166 -39.36 -12.47 -0.24
C LYS A 166 -39.64 -12.10 -1.69
N ASP A 167 -38.61 -11.69 -2.42
CA ASP A 167 -38.70 -11.30 -3.83
C ASP A 167 -38.98 -12.52 -4.71
N ILE A 168 -38.31 -13.65 -4.44
CA ILE A 168 -38.55 -14.92 -5.14
C ILE A 168 -40.01 -15.35 -5.02
N ARG A 169 -40.59 -15.22 -3.82
CA ARG A 169 -42.00 -15.55 -3.58
C ARG A 169 -42.97 -14.63 -4.32
N GLN A 170 -42.61 -13.35 -4.46
CA GLN A 170 -43.40 -12.39 -5.22
C GLN A 170 -43.30 -12.65 -6.72
N ILE A 171 -42.09 -12.89 -7.24
CA ILE A 171 -41.82 -13.16 -8.66
C ILE A 171 -42.49 -14.45 -9.13
N LEU A 172 -42.42 -15.51 -8.32
CA LEU A 172 -43.01 -16.81 -8.65
C LEU A 172 -44.47 -16.94 -8.19
N GLU A 173 -45.02 -15.91 -7.54
CA GLU A 173 -46.39 -15.89 -7.01
C GLU A 173 -46.72 -17.07 -6.07
N ILE A 174 -45.76 -17.51 -5.27
CA ILE A 174 -45.86 -18.69 -4.40
C ILE A 174 -46.00 -18.33 -2.92
N SER A 175 -46.75 -19.16 -2.19
CA SER A 175 -46.98 -18.94 -0.76
C SER A 175 -45.72 -19.17 0.07
N SER A 176 -45.68 -18.63 1.30
CA SER A 176 -44.55 -18.88 2.22
C SER A 176 -44.34 -20.35 2.53
N LYS A 177 -45.44 -21.11 2.63
CA LYS A 177 -45.39 -22.54 2.96
C LYS A 177 -44.86 -23.34 1.79
N GLU A 178 -45.34 -23.03 0.59
CA GLU A 178 -44.93 -23.68 -0.65
C GLU A 178 -43.45 -23.42 -0.97
N TYR A 179 -42.97 -22.19 -0.77
CA TYR A 179 -41.55 -21.89 -0.86
C TYR A 179 -40.73 -22.72 0.15
N ALA A 180 -41.16 -22.80 1.40
CA ALA A 180 -40.46 -23.55 2.44
C ALA A 180 -40.40 -25.06 2.14
N GLU A 181 -41.48 -25.65 1.63
CA GLU A 181 -41.51 -27.06 1.21
C GLU A 181 -40.59 -27.31 0.01
N ASN A 182 -40.59 -26.43 -0.99
CA ASN A 182 -39.67 -26.54 -2.13
C ASN A 182 -38.20 -26.47 -1.68
N ILE A 183 -37.85 -25.53 -0.80
CA ILE A 183 -36.50 -25.43 -0.23
C ILE A 183 -36.12 -26.69 0.58
N LYS A 184 -37.07 -27.26 1.33
CA LYS A 184 -36.86 -28.49 2.10
C LYS A 184 -36.57 -29.69 1.21
N ILE A 185 -37.26 -29.80 0.07
CA ILE A 185 -37.03 -30.85 -0.93
C ILE A 185 -35.67 -30.66 -1.61
N MET A 186 -35.33 -29.44 -2.01
CA MET A 186 -34.02 -29.10 -2.59
C MET A 186 -32.87 -29.46 -1.64
N ARG A 187 -33.05 -29.21 -0.34
CA ARG A 187 -32.07 -29.53 0.72
C ARG A 187 -32.17 -30.94 1.28
N SER A 188 -33.06 -31.78 0.73
CA SER A 188 -33.18 -33.16 1.19
C SER A 188 -31.87 -33.92 0.93
N PHE A 189 -31.54 -34.84 1.83
CA PHE A 189 -30.29 -35.61 1.74
C PHE A 189 -30.16 -36.34 0.39
N GLU A 190 -31.27 -36.85 -0.16
CA GLU A 190 -31.30 -37.57 -1.44
C GLU A 190 -30.85 -36.72 -2.64
N ASN A 191 -31.11 -35.41 -2.58
CA ASN A 191 -30.72 -34.46 -3.61
C ASN A 191 -29.30 -33.94 -3.34
N VAL A 192 -29.00 -33.53 -2.10
CA VAL A 192 -27.71 -32.92 -1.74
C VAL A 192 -26.54 -33.91 -1.85
N LYS A 193 -26.74 -35.21 -1.59
CA LYS A 193 -25.65 -36.22 -1.71
C LYS A 193 -25.00 -36.28 -3.10
N ILE A 194 -25.70 -35.87 -4.16
CA ILE A 194 -25.14 -35.91 -5.53
C ILE A 194 -24.02 -34.89 -5.72
N LEU A 195 -24.06 -33.81 -4.93
CA LEU A 195 -23.08 -32.72 -5.00
C LEU A 195 -21.76 -33.06 -4.29
N PHE A 196 -21.71 -34.15 -3.51
CA PHE A 196 -20.54 -34.57 -2.73
C PHE A 196 -20.09 -35.97 -3.17
#